data_AF-A0A945HWZ2-F1
#
_entry.id   AF-A0A945HWZ2-F1
#
_cell.length_a   1.000
_cell.length_b   1.000
_cell.length_c   1.000
_cell.angle_alpha   90.00
_cell.angle_beta   90.00
_cell.angle_gamma   90.00
#
_symmetry.space_group_name_H-M   'P 1'
#
loop_
_entity.id
_entity.type
_entity.pdbx_description
1 polymer ?
#
loop_
_entity_poly.entity_id
_entity_poly.type
_entity_poly.pdbx_seq_one_letter_code
_entity_poly.pdbx_strand_id
1 'polypeptide(L)' 'IKKRSAECKIVRRKGRLYVINKKNPRFKQRQG' A
#
# COMPACT_ATOMS: atom_id res chain seq x y z
N ILE A 1 8.80 -2.30 -0.72
CA ILE A 1 7.36 -1.98 -0.92
C ILE A 1 7.00 -2.31 -2.35
N LYS A 2 6.08 -3.25 -2.59
CA LYS A 2 5.68 -3.64 -3.96
C LYS A 2 4.19 -3.86 -4.04
N LYS A 3 3.61 -3.62 -5.22
CA LYS A 3 2.22 -4.00 -5.50
C LYS A 3 2.14 -5.52 -5.58
N ARG A 4 1.22 -6.13 -4.84
CA ARG A 4 0.94 -7.58 -4.86
C ARG A 4 -0.22 -7.95 -5.79
N SER A 5 -0.95 -6.94 -6.27
CA SER A 5 -2.12 -7.06 -7.15
C SER A 5 -2.31 -5.71 -7.86
N ALA A 6 -3.06 -5.71 -8.97
CA ALA A 6 -3.40 -4.51 -9.74
C ALA A 6 -4.15 -3.45 -8.89
N GLU A 7 -4.93 -3.92 -7.91
CA GLU A 7 -5.73 -3.08 -7.02
C GLU A 7 -4.90 -2.38 -5.94
N CYS A 8 -3.65 -2.79 -5.75
CA CYS A 8 -2.76 -2.16 -4.79
C CYS A 8 -2.30 -0.78 -5.31
N LYS A 9 -2.58 0.26 -4.53
CA LYS A 9 -2.13 1.63 -4.81
C LYS A 9 -1.03 2.02 -3.84
N ILE A 10 -0.01 2.69 -4.37
CA ILE A 10 1.08 3.23 -3.56
C ILE A 10 0.75 4.71 -3.29
N VAL A 11 0.77 5.11 -2.02
CA VAL A 11 0.45 6.46 -1.58
C VAL A 11 1.51 6.96 -0.60
N ARG A 12 1.81 8.26 -0.62
CA ARG A 12 2.72 8.89 0.34
C ARG A 12 1.90 9.67 1.37
N ARG A 13 2.09 9.37 2.66
CA ARG A 13 1.37 10.01 3.78
C ARG A 13 2.34 10.29 4.92
N LYS A 14 2.34 11.51 5.47
CA LYS A 14 3.21 11.92 6.58
C LYS A 14 4.69 11.53 6.35
N GLY A 15 5.20 11.79 5.14
CA GLY A 15 6.57 11.48 4.73
C GLY A 15 6.88 10.00 4.41
N ARG A 16 5.97 9.06 4.65
CA ARG A 16 6.19 7.61 4.44
C ARG A 16 5.38 7.05 3.27
N LEU A 17 5.92 6.04 2.58
CA LEU A 17 5.19 5.29 1.55
C LEU A 17 4.28 4.22 2.18
N TYR A 18 3.10 4.04 1.60
CA TYR A 18 2.14 3.02 1.99
C TYR A 18 1.64 2.31 0.74
N VAL A 19 1.47 1.00 0.81
CA VAL A 19 0.60 0.26 -0.10
C VAL A 19 -0.76 0.19 0.56
N ILE A 20 -1.78 0.67 -0.14
CA ILE A 20 -3.18 0.56 0.26
C ILE A 20 -3.90 -0.36 -0.73
N ASN A 21 -4.77 -1.20 -0.21
CA ASN A 21 -5.73 -1.95 -0.99
C ASN A 21 -7.05 -1.94 -0.22
N LYS A 22 -8.11 -1.44 -0.85
CA LYS A 22 -9.44 -1.31 -0.25
C LYS A 22 -10.25 -2.61 -0.37
N LYS A 23 -10.03 -3.41 -1.41
CA LYS A 23 -10.71 -4.69 -1.64
C LYS A 23 -10.13 -5.80 -0.76
N ASN A 24 -8.80 -5.84 -0.64
CA ASN A 24 -8.11 -6.84 0.19
C ASN A 24 -7.16 -6.15 1.20
N PRO A 25 -7.57 -5.99 2.47
CA PRO A 25 -6.77 -5.31 3.48
C PRO A 25 -5.48 -6.05 3.85
N ARG A 26 -5.35 -7.35 3.55
CA ARG A 26 -4.11 -8.13 3.81
C ARG A 26 -2.92 -7.64 2.99
N PHE A 27 -3.16 -6.90 1.90
CA PHE A 27 -2.10 -6.34 1.06
C PHE A 27 -1.69 -4.92 1.46
N LYS A 28 -2.21 -4.38 2.56
CA LYS A 28 -1.75 -3.09 3.09
C LYS A 28 -0.33 -3.24 3.64
N GLN A 29 0.56 -2.33 3.27
CA GLN A 29 1.94 -2.30 3.75
C GLN A 29 2.36 -0.85 4.01
N ARG A 30 3.33 -0.63 4.89
CA ARG A 30 3.93 0.68 5.16
C ARG A 30 5.45 0.59 4.96
N GLN A 31 6.07 1.69 4.51
CA GLN A 31 7.50 1.91 4.66
C GLN A 31 7.80 2.16 6.14
N GLY A 32 8.04 1.07 6.84
CA GLY A 32 8.93 1.01 7.99
C GLY A 32 10.20 0.35 7.49
#